data_AF-A0A0G1XN45-F1
#
_entry.id   AF-A0A0G1XN45-F1
#
_cell.length_a   1.000
_cell.length_b   1.000
_cell.length_c   1.000
_cell.angle_alpha   90.00
_cell.angle_beta   90.00
_cell.angle_gamma   90.00
#
_symmetry.space_group_name_H-M   'P 1'
#
loop_
_entity.id
_entity.type
_entity.pdbx_description
1 polymer ?
#
loop_
_entity_poly.entity_id
_entity_poly.type
_entity_poly.pdbx_seq_one_letter_code
_entity_poly.pdbx_strand_id
1 'polypeptide(L)'
;MFNRFLLEHAQVALNSHGPISLTQTSIRWAKYIATMDIKPPESTLLKPTSLIDEHALFYELWMHQSMSILKNNLSERLDESIRSDDELLLEIVLLHKLMLTFVDDDPDQALRLAQKAVGAMLQRKLMLLMAAICAEQRNHFFSFYKLPGIDRRVWEIHIAGAMAAAHVLLTLCHRPEARVFLPTIGEDVLNGIDLFWVEAEKLIAVSIKSVPLNQRMPCVLAWYISSRPQRDESQRISDEYFIWQGAQTCRMAFGRSCAPVLVHVPKPGGQSISLSHKWGQIGWPDQLLQTLASSRTPGKPTAH
;
A
#
# COMPACT_ATOMS: atom_id res chain seq x y z
N MET A 1 0.89 -9.00 29.35
CA MET A 1 0.73 -9.77 28.10
C MET A 1 1.14 -8.86 26.95
N PHE A 2 2.12 -9.24 26.12
CA PHE A 2 2.57 -8.41 25.00
C PHE A 2 1.49 -8.36 23.91
N ASN A 3 1.24 -7.17 23.35
CA ASN A 3 0.30 -7.01 22.25
C ASN A 3 0.98 -7.42 20.94
N ARG A 4 0.79 -8.68 20.53
CA ARG A 4 1.39 -9.26 19.32
C ARG A 4 1.15 -8.42 18.05
N PHE A 5 -0.03 -7.83 17.92
CA PHE A 5 -0.36 -6.94 16.81
C PHE A 5 0.63 -5.77 16.71
N LEU A 6 0.96 -5.13 17.84
CA LEU A 6 1.91 -3.99 17.86
C LEU A 6 3.36 -4.41 17.62
N LEU A 7 3.69 -5.69 17.74
CA LEU A 7 5.03 -6.22 17.41
C LEU A 7 5.17 -6.50 15.92
N GLU A 8 4.09 -6.95 15.27
CA GLU A 8 4.09 -7.35 13.87
C GLU A 8 3.78 -6.19 12.91
N HIS A 9 3.15 -5.12 13.39
CA HIS A 9 2.66 -4.02 12.54
C HIS A 9 3.32 -2.70 12.88
N ALA A 10 4.01 -2.11 11.89
CA ALA A 10 4.60 -0.79 12.02
C ALA A 10 3.52 0.29 12.00
N GLN A 11 3.47 1.13 13.04
CA GLN A 11 2.62 2.31 13.04
C GLN A 11 3.14 3.34 12.03
N VAL A 12 2.25 3.87 11.20
CA VAL A 12 2.57 5.01 10.34
C VAL A 12 2.49 6.29 11.17
N ALA A 13 3.60 7.02 11.23
CA ALA A 13 3.66 8.39 11.74
C ALA A 13 3.93 9.33 10.57
N LEU A 14 3.03 10.29 10.32
CA LEU A 14 3.31 11.35 9.37
C LEU A 14 4.46 12.21 9.90
N ASN A 15 5.35 12.63 9.00
CA ASN A 15 6.53 13.40 9.37
C ASN A 15 6.10 14.73 10.04
N SER A 16 6.51 14.93 11.29
CA SER A 16 6.22 16.15 12.05
C SER A 16 6.88 17.39 11.44
N HIS A 17 7.89 17.19 10.60
CA HIS A 17 8.64 18.23 9.90
C HIS A 17 7.99 18.67 8.57
N GLY A 18 6.80 18.17 8.26
CA GLY A 18 6.07 18.51 7.05
C GLY A 18 6.43 17.66 5.83
N PRO A 19 5.89 18.00 4.64
CA PRO A 19 6.12 17.22 3.43
C PRO A 19 7.60 17.15 3.06
N ILE A 20 8.04 16.00 2.57
CA ILE A 20 9.38 15.79 2.04
C ILE A 20 9.46 16.41 0.64
N SER A 21 10.59 17.03 0.32
CA SER A 21 10.93 17.44 -1.03
C SER A 21 12.01 16.52 -1.58
N LEU A 22 11.73 15.83 -2.68
CA LEU A 22 12.70 15.04 -3.41
C LEU A 22 13.78 15.96 -3.99
N THR A 23 15.04 15.63 -3.74
CA THR A 23 16.17 16.42 -4.22
C THR A 23 16.41 16.20 -5.72
N GLN A 24 17.05 17.16 -6.40
CA GLN A 24 17.49 16.93 -7.79
C GLN A 24 18.48 15.77 -7.89
N THR A 25 19.28 15.56 -6.84
CA THR A 25 20.21 14.44 -6.74
C THR A 25 19.46 13.10 -6.71
N SER A 26 18.40 12.96 -5.92
CA SER A 26 17.63 11.71 -5.89
C SER A 26 16.85 11.46 -7.18
N ILE A 27 16.31 12.50 -7.81
CA ILE A 27 15.68 12.38 -9.13
C ILE A 27 16.70 11.93 -10.18
N ARG A 28 17.92 12.48 -10.16
CA ARG A 28 19.00 12.06 -11.08
C ARG A 28 19.36 10.59 -10.86
N TRP A 29 19.45 10.14 -9.61
CA TRP A 29 19.75 8.75 -9.31
C TRP A 29 18.62 7.79 -9.66
N ALA A 30 17.38 8.17 -9.41
CA ALA A 30 16.22 7.43 -9.87
C ALA A 30 16.26 7.22 -11.39
N LYS A 31 16.61 8.26 -12.16
CA LYS A 31 16.78 8.17 -13.62
C LYS A 31 17.92 7.24 -14.00
N TYR A 32 19.04 7.29 -13.30
CA TYR A 32 20.18 6.40 -13.56
C TYR A 32 19.82 4.94 -13.27
N ILE A 33 19.24 4.63 -12.11
CA ILE A 33 18.79 3.27 -11.77
C ILE A 33 17.76 2.77 -12.79
N ALA A 34 16.84 3.64 -13.22
CA ALA A 34 15.85 3.31 -14.24
C ALA A 34 16.49 2.79 -15.55
N THR A 35 17.69 3.27 -15.92
CA THR A 35 18.40 2.80 -17.12
C THR A 35 19.38 1.66 -16.88
N MET A 36 19.76 1.36 -15.63
CA MET A 36 20.70 0.28 -15.32
C MET A 36 20.10 -1.10 -15.51
N ASP A 37 20.84 -2.04 -16.09
CA ASP A 37 20.44 -3.45 -16.02
C ASP A 37 20.53 -3.95 -14.58
N ILE A 38 19.43 -4.51 -14.09
CA ILE A 38 19.38 -5.15 -12.78
C ILE A 38 19.45 -6.66 -12.98
N LYS A 39 20.21 -7.34 -12.12
CA LYS A 39 20.25 -8.80 -12.09
C LYS A 39 19.35 -9.27 -10.95
N PRO A 40 18.12 -9.71 -11.23
CA PRO A 40 17.27 -10.24 -10.18
C PRO A 40 17.93 -11.49 -9.59
N PRO A 41 17.66 -11.80 -8.31
CA PRO A 41 18.09 -13.06 -7.73
C PRO A 41 17.37 -14.22 -8.45
N GLU A 42 18.03 -15.36 -8.57
CA GLU A 42 17.43 -16.52 -9.23
C GLU A 42 16.17 -16.98 -8.46
N SER A 43 15.02 -16.99 -9.15
CA SER A 43 13.73 -17.39 -8.56
C SER A 43 13.73 -18.85 -8.08
N THR A 44 14.63 -19.68 -8.61
CA THR A 44 14.88 -21.06 -8.20
C THR A 44 15.27 -21.19 -6.73
N LEU A 45 15.88 -20.15 -6.14
CA LEU A 45 16.28 -20.13 -4.74
C LEU A 45 15.09 -20.17 -3.77
N LEU A 46 13.89 -19.80 -4.23
CA LEU A 46 12.66 -19.77 -3.44
C LEU A 46 11.67 -20.89 -3.80
N LYS A 47 11.99 -21.77 -4.76
CA LYS A 47 11.14 -22.92 -5.12
C LYS A 47 10.71 -23.81 -3.94
N PRO A 48 11.50 -23.99 -2.86
CA PRO A 48 11.08 -24.82 -1.74
C PRO A 48 9.95 -24.23 -0.88
N THR A 49 9.67 -22.93 -0.97
CA THR A 49 8.68 -22.28 -0.10
C THR A 49 7.41 -21.90 -0.84
N SER A 50 6.28 -22.00 -0.12
CA SER A 50 4.98 -21.49 -0.56
C SER A 50 4.53 -20.29 0.28
N LEU A 51 5.40 -19.75 1.14
CA LEU A 51 5.07 -18.69 2.09
C LEU A 51 5.45 -17.32 1.52
N ILE A 52 4.45 -16.48 1.27
CA ILE A 52 4.62 -15.15 0.68
C ILE A 52 5.55 -14.23 1.50
N ASP A 53 5.55 -14.34 2.83
CA ASP A 53 6.40 -13.52 3.70
C ASP A 53 7.89 -13.90 3.57
N GLU A 54 8.21 -15.15 3.24
CA GLU A 54 9.59 -15.56 2.96
C GLU A 54 10.09 -14.99 1.63
N HIS A 55 9.22 -14.94 0.61
CA HIS A 55 9.52 -14.23 -0.64
C HIS A 55 9.75 -12.74 -0.38
N ALA A 56 8.89 -12.09 0.41
CA ALA A 56 9.02 -10.68 0.75
C ALA A 56 10.35 -10.38 1.46
N LEU A 57 10.68 -11.17 2.49
CA LEU A 57 11.95 -11.03 3.24
C LEU A 57 13.16 -11.22 2.32
N PHE A 58 13.13 -12.21 1.43
CA PHE A 58 14.22 -12.44 0.49
C PHE A 58 14.47 -11.23 -0.43
N TYR A 59 13.41 -10.67 -1.01
CA TYR A 59 13.54 -9.50 -1.87
C TYR A 59 13.85 -8.21 -1.11
N GLU A 60 13.44 -8.10 0.16
CA GLU A 60 13.85 -7.02 1.04
C GLU A 60 15.37 -7.07 1.30
N LEU A 61 15.91 -8.24 1.62
CA LEU A 61 17.35 -8.44 1.78
C LEU A 61 18.14 -8.15 0.49
N TRP A 62 17.63 -8.62 -0.66
CA TRP A 62 18.24 -8.33 -1.96
C TRP A 62 18.23 -6.82 -2.28
N MET A 63 17.12 -6.13 -1.98
CA MET A 63 16.99 -4.69 -2.17
C MET A 63 17.98 -3.93 -1.27
N HIS A 64 18.11 -4.32 0.02
CA HIS A 64 19.10 -3.74 0.92
C HIS A 64 20.54 -3.93 0.41
N GLN A 65 20.89 -5.13 -0.06
CA GLN A 65 22.21 -5.40 -0.63
C GLN A 65 22.44 -4.56 -1.90
N SER A 66 21.46 -4.51 -2.80
CA SER A 66 21.54 -3.74 -4.04
C SER A 66 21.70 -2.25 -3.76
N MET A 67 20.94 -1.71 -2.80
CA MET A 67 21.07 -0.32 -2.35
C MET A 67 22.42 -0.04 -1.72
N SER A 68 22.99 -0.97 -0.94
CA SER A 68 24.34 -0.82 -0.37
C SER A 68 25.41 -0.77 -1.47
N ILE A 69 25.35 -1.66 -2.47
CA ILE A 69 26.27 -1.66 -3.61
C ILE A 69 26.15 -0.36 -4.40
N LEU A 70 24.92 0.08 -4.66
CA LEU A 70 24.67 1.36 -5.30
C LEU A 70 25.32 2.48 -4.49
N LYS A 71 24.98 2.64 -3.20
CA LYS A 71 25.55 3.70 -2.36
C LYS A 71 27.09 3.73 -2.41
N ASN A 72 27.76 2.59 -2.30
CA ASN A 72 29.22 2.53 -2.37
C ASN A 72 29.77 3.00 -3.73
N ASN A 73 29.21 2.50 -4.83
CA ASN A 73 29.60 2.92 -6.18
C ASN A 73 29.30 4.40 -6.46
N LEU A 74 28.29 4.95 -5.78
CA LEU A 74 27.85 6.34 -5.93
C LEU A 74 28.69 7.29 -5.08
N SER A 75 29.06 6.90 -3.85
CA SER A 75 29.97 7.65 -2.98
C SER A 75 31.37 7.75 -3.55
N GLU A 76 31.83 6.76 -4.32
CA GLU A 76 33.09 6.86 -5.05
C GLU A 76 33.04 7.87 -6.20
N ARG A 77 31.84 8.20 -6.69
CA ARG A 77 31.62 9.10 -7.83
C ARG A 77 31.20 10.51 -7.42
N LEU A 78 30.78 10.73 -6.18
CA LEU A 78 30.27 12.01 -5.70
C LEU A 78 30.61 12.26 -4.22
N ASP A 79 30.89 13.51 -3.90
CA ASP A 79 31.13 14.01 -2.54
C ASP A 79 29.82 14.31 -1.77
N GLU A 80 28.69 13.74 -2.20
CA GLU A 80 27.35 14.02 -1.65
C GLU A 80 26.70 12.75 -1.07
N SER A 81 26.22 12.85 0.18
CA SER A 81 25.47 11.76 0.83
C SER A 81 23.99 11.76 0.41
N ILE A 82 23.47 10.57 0.09
CA ILE A 82 22.03 10.37 -0.16
C ILE A 82 21.31 10.40 1.19
N ARG A 83 20.26 11.24 1.32
CA ARG A 83 19.42 11.29 2.52
C ARG A 83 18.55 10.04 2.62
N SER A 84 18.19 9.62 3.84
CA SER A 84 17.27 8.49 4.05
C SER A 84 15.94 8.63 3.30
N ASP A 85 15.41 9.86 3.23
CA ASP A 85 14.14 10.15 2.56
C ASP A 85 14.23 9.96 1.03
N ASP A 86 15.42 10.15 0.47
CA ASP A 86 15.71 9.95 -0.95
C ASP A 86 15.86 8.45 -1.29
N GLU A 87 16.18 7.60 -0.30
CA GLU A 87 16.35 6.15 -0.51
C GLU A 87 15.04 5.49 -0.91
N LEU A 88 13.91 5.93 -0.36
CA LEU A 88 12.59 5.40 -0.67
C LEU A 88 12.27 5.51 -2.17
N LEU A 89 12.65 6.62 -2.80
CA LEU A 89 12.49 6.83 -4.24
C LEU A 89 13.30 5.81 -5.04
N LEU A 90 14.55 5.57 -4.64
CA LEU A 90 15.45 4.65 -5.33
C LEU A 90 14.98 3.20 -5.20
N GLU A 91 14.53 2.81 -4.01
CA GLU A 91 13.92 1.50 -3.75
C GLU A 91 12.68 1.26 -4.61
N ILE A 92 11.82 2.27 -4.77
CA ILE A 92 10.64 2.19 -5.64
C ILE A 92 11.04 1.92 -7.10
N VAL A 93 12.04 2.65 -7.61
CA VAL A 93 12.51 2.43 -8.99
C VAL A 93 13.11 1.04 -9.12
N LEU A 94 13.91 0.60 -8.14
CA LEU A 94 14.52 -0.73 -8.16
C LEU A 94 13.47 -1.85 -8.13
N LEU A 95 12.46 -1.75 -7.27
CA LEU A 95 11.34 -2.70 -7.19
C LEU A 95 10.51 -2.70 -8.47
N HIS A 96 10.24 -1.53 -9.06
CA HIS A 96 9.56 -1.44 -10.35
C HIS A 96 10.35 -2.18 -11.44
N LYS A 97 11.66 -1.95 -11.51
CA LYS A 97 12.51 -2.70 -12.45
C LYS A 97 12.48 -4.20 -12.18
N LEU A 98 12.54 -4.61 -10.92
CA LEU A 98 12.49 -6.02 -10.53
C LEU A 98 11.17 -6.66 -10.98
N MET A 99 10.05 -5.96 -10.83
CA MET A 99 8.74 -6.42 -11.33
C MET A 99 8.75 -6.71 -12.83
N LEU A 100 9.49 -5.91 -13.63
CA LEU A 100 9.61 -6.12 -15.08
C LEU A 100 10.48 -7.32 -15.45
N THR A 101 11.19 -7.94 -14.50
CA THR A 101 11.96 -9.17 -14.76
C THR A 101 11.12 -10.43 -14.61
N PHE A 102 9.93 -10.35 -13.99
CA PHE A 102 8.99 -11.46 -13.82
C PHE A 102 8.07 -11.63 -15.04
N VAL A 103 8.63 -11.53 -16.24
CA VAL A 103 7.90 -11.71 -17.50
C VAL A 103 8.06 -13.17 -17.92
N ASP A 104 7.06 -13.97 -17.57
CA ASP A 104 6.89 -15.34 -18.03
C ASP A 104 5.43 -15.53 -18.44
N ASP A 105 5.19 -16.19 -19.58
CA ASP A 105 3.85 -16.42 -20.13
C ASP A 105 3.10 -17.50 -19.31
N ASP A 106 3.82 -18.39 -18.62
CA ASP A 106 3.27 -19.37 -17.67
C ASP A 106 4.16 -19.48 -16.43
N PRO A 107 4.12 -18.48 -15.53
CA PRO A 107 5.02 -18.42 -14.39
C PRO A 107 4.72 -19.54 -13.41
N ASP A 108 5.74 -20.26 -12.94
CA ASP A 108 5.57 -21.25 -11.88
C ASP A 108 5.03 -20.62 -10.56
N GLN A 109 4.64 -21.45 -9.60
CA GLN A 109 4.07 -20.95 -8.35
C GLN A 109 5.01 -20.03 -7.58
N ALA A 110 6.31 -20.32 -7.55
CA ALA A 110 7.30 -19.52 -6.82
C ALA A 110 7.46 -18.14 -7.49
N LEU A 111 7.49 -18.11 -8.82
CA LEU A 111 7.55 -16.87 -9.59
C LEU A 111 6.28 -16.02 -9.38
N ARG A 112 5.10 -16.63 -9.33
CA ARG A 112 3.84 -15.93 -9.00
C ARG A 112 3.85 -15.34 -7.58
N LEU A 113 4.39 -16.06 -6.60
CA LEU A 113 4.52 -15.57 -5.23
C LEU A 113 5.53 -14.42 -5.15
N ALA A 114 6.68 -14.55 -5.81
CA ALA A 114 7.68 -13.49 -5.93
C ALA A 114 7.08 -12.21 -6.53
N GLN A 115 6.38 -12.33 -7.66
CA GLN A 115 5.72 -11.21 -8.32
C GLN A 115 4.70 -10.51 -7.40
N LYS A 116 3.90 -11.27 -6.65
CA LYS A 116 2.94 -10.71 -5.69
C LYS A 116 3.62 -10.01 -4.53
N ALA A 117 4.66 -10.62 -3.95
CA ALA A 117 5.41 -10.04 -2.83
C ALA A 117 6.07 -8.71 -3.24
N VAL A 118 6.80 -8.70 -4.36
CA VAL A 118 7.46 -7.50 -4.87
C VAL A 118 6.43 -6.43 -5.26
N GLY A 119 5.30 -6.83 -5.84
CA GLY A 119 4.19 -5.93 -6.16
C GLY A 119 3.63 -5.22 -4.91
N ALA A 120 3.40 -5.96 -3.83
CA ALA A 120 2.94 -5.41 -2.54
C ALA A 120 4.00 -4.51 -1.88
N MET A 121 5.28 -4.89 -1.93
CA MET A 121 6.39 -4.05 -1.45
C MET A 121 6.45 -2.71 -2.20
N LEU A 122 6.36 -2.76 -3.53
CA LEU A 122 6.33 -1.58 -4.41
C LEU A 122 5.13 -0.69 -4.06
N GLN A 123 3.94 -1.28 -3.97
CA GLN A 123 2.70 -0.60 -3.65
C GLN A 123 2.78 0.13 -2.30
N ARG A 124 3.28 -0.53 -1.26
CA ARG A 124 3.48 0.04 0.08
C ARG A 124 4.44 1.22 0.06
N LYS A 125 5.62 1.06 -0.56
CA LYS A 125 6.62 2.12 -0.63
C LYS A 125 6.13 3.31 -1.43
N LEU A 126 5.45 3.08 -2.56
CA LEU A 126 4.79 4.12 -3.34
C LEU A 126 3.73 4.87 -2.51
N MET A 127 2.87 4.17 -1.78
CA MET A 127 1.87 4.80 -0.90
C MET A 127 2.54 5.74 0.11
N LEU A 128 3.56 5.24 0.81
CA LEU A 128 4.29 6.02 1.81
C LEU A 128 4.97 7.25 1.19
N LEU A 129 5.60 7.09 0.02
CA LEU A 129 6.21 8.20 -0.70
C LEU A 129 5.16 9.23 -1.11
N MET A 130 4.02 8.81 -1.69
CA MET A 130 2.97 9.72 -2.14
C MET A 130 2.34 10.51 -0.99
N ALA A 131 2.21 9.88 0.18
CA ALA A 131 1.74 10.52 1.40
C ALA A 131 2.75 11.56 1.92
N ALA A 132 4.04 11.28 1.79
CA ALA A 132 5.11 12.13 2.32
C ALA A 132 5.50 13.31 1.42
N ILE A 133 5.52 13.15 0.10
CA ILE A 133 6.05 14.19 -0.80
C ILE A 133 5.11 15.38 -1.00
N CYS A 134 5.68 16.56 -1.32
CA CYS A 134 4.91 17.76 -1.62
C CYS A 134 4.05 17.62 -2.89
N ALA A 135 2.95 18.37 -2.94
CA ALA A 135 1.93 18.24 -3.98
C ALA A 135 2.48 18.56 -5.39
N GLU A 136 3.38 19.53 -5.49
CA GLU A 136 4.02 19.97 -6.73
C GLU A 136 4.86 18.85 -7.36
N GLN A 137 5.52 18.03 -6.53
CA GLN A 137 6.38 16.95 -6.98
C GLN A 137 5.62 15.66 -7.31
N ARG A 138 4.39 15.47 -6.82
CA ARG A 138 3.56 14.30 -7.16
C ARG A 138 3.30 14.20 -8.66
N ASN A 139 3.04 15.31 -9.33
CA ASN A 139 2.84 15.34 -10.78
C ASN A 139 4.14 15.03 -11.54
N HIS A 140 5.28 15.50 -11.03
CA HIS A 140 6.58 15.17 -11.60
C HIS A 140 6.86 13.67 -11.47
N PHE A 141 6.61 13.10 -10.30
CA PHE A 141 6.77 11.67 -10.04
C PHE A 141 5.80 10.81 -10.84
N PHE A 142 4.54 11.24 -11.00
CA PHE A 142 3.59 10.59 -11.90
C PHE A 142 4.18 10.45 -13.32
N SER A 143 4.93 11.46 -13.80
CA SER A 143 5.55 11.45 -15.12
C SER A 143 6.77 10.54 -15.30
N PHE A 144 7.20 9.81 -14.26
CA PHE A 144 8.34 8.89 -14.33
C PHE A 144 8.16 7.75 -15.34
N TYR A 145 6.93 7.44 -15.76
CA TYR A 145 6.68 6.54 -16.89
C TYR A 145 7.37 6.96 -18.20
N LYS A 146 7.81 8.23 -18.31
CA LYS A 146 8.53 8.74 -19.47
C LYS A 146 10.03 8.40 -19.44
N LEU A 147 10.53 7.87 -18.32
CA LEU A 147 11.93 7.50 -18.19
C LEU A 147 12.20 6.19 -18.93
N PRO A 148 13.35 6.06 -19.63
CA PRO A 148 13.75 4.79 -20.21
C PRO A 148 13.89 3.72 -19.10
N GLY A 149 13.38 2.53 -19.37
CA GLY A 149 13.38 1.41 -18.43
C GLY A 149 12.23 1.40 -17.41
N ILE A 150 11.29 2.35 -17.49
CA ILE A 150 10.02 2.31 -16.76
C ILE A 150 8.89 1.94 -17.72
N ASP A 151 8.28 0.76 -17.53
CA ASP A 151 7.06 0.42 -18.25
C ASP A 151 5.89 1.32 -17.84
N ARG A 152 5.27 1.98 -18.83
CA ARG A 152 4.20 2.95 -18.59
C ARG A 152 2.95 2.33 -18.00
N ARG A 153 2.52 1.17 -18.51
CA ARG A 153 1.25 0.55 -18.09
C ARG A 153 1.37 0.09 -16.64
N VAL A 154 2.47 -0.60 -16.30
CA VAL A 154 2.75 -1.07 -14.94
C VAL A 154 2.86 0.12 -13.99
N TRP A 155 3.58 1.17 -14.38
CA TRP A 155 3.73 2.38 -13.56
C TRP A 155 2.40 3.07 -13.27
N GLU A 156 1.58 3.34 -14.30
CA GLU A 156 0.30 4.03 -14.16
C GLU A 156 -0.70 3.23 -13.28
N ILE A 157 -0.64 1.89 -13.30
CA ILE A 157 -1.45 1.03 -12.44
C ILE A 157 -1.02 1.15 -10.97
N HIS A 158 0.27 0.97 -10.68
CA HIS A 158 0.79 1.03 -9.31
C HIS A 158 0.61 2.43 -8.70
N ILE A 159 0.89 3.49 -9.46
CA ILE A 159 0.69 4.86 -8.98
C ILE A 159 -0.77 5.12 -8.65
N ALA A 160 -1.70 4.66 -9.48
CA ALA A 160 -3.13 4.84 -9.22
C ALA A 160 -3.58 4.19 -7.91
N GLY A 161 -3.16 2.94 -7.67
CA GLY A 161 -3.42 2.25 -6.41
C GLY A 161 -2.76 2.99 -5.24
N ALA A 162 -1.48 3.35 -5.38
CA ALA A 162 -0.71 3.96 -4.31
C ALA A 162 -1.24 5.34 -3.91
N MET A 163 -1.72 6.14 -4.88
CA MET A 163 -2.37 7.41 -4.58
C MET A 163 -3.73 7.23 -3.90
N ALA A 164 -4.51 6.20 -4.28
CA ALA A 164 -5.74 5.86 -3.57
C ALA A 164 -5.44 5.48 -2.11
N ALA A 165 -4.44 4.62 -1.91
CA ALA A 165 -4.00 4.22 -0.58
C ALA A 165 -3.46 5.41 0.24
N ALA A 166 -2.67 6.29 -0.38
CA ALA A 166 -2.15 7.50 0.25
C ALA A 166 -3.27 8.48 0.63
N HIS A 167 -4.33 8.60 -0.18
CA HIS A 167 -5.49 9.42 0.14
C HIS A 167 -6.18 8.94 1.42
N VAL A 168 -6.41 7.63 1.54
CA VAL A 168 -7.01 7.03 2.74
C VAL A 168 -6.06 7.15 3.94
N LEU A 169 -4.78 6.86 3.75
CA LEU A 169 -3.75 6.99 4.79
C LEU A 169 -3.71 8.42 5.36
N LEU A 170 -3.61 9.43 4.49
CA LEU A 170 -3.60 10.84 4.91
C LEU A 170 -4.90 11.22 5.59
N THR A 171 -6.06 10.77 5.08
CA THR A 171 -7.35 11.02 5.73
C THR A 171 -7.35 10.50 7.17
N LEU A 172 -6.90 9.27 7.39
CA LEU A 172 -6.90 8.64 8.70
C LEU A 172 -5.84 9.24 9.63
N CYS A 173 -4.60 9.43 9.16
CA CYS A 173 -3.52 9.97 9.99
C CYS A 173 -3.73 11.43 10.45
N HIS A 174 -4.58 12.21 9.78
CA HIS A 174 -4.94 13.56 10.23
C HIS A 174 -6.09 13.57 11.26
N ARG A 175 -6.64 12.41 11.63
CA ARG A 175 -7.63 12.31 12.70
C ARG A 175 -6.92 12.21 14.05
N PRO A 176 -7.30 13.02 15.06
CA PRO A 176 -6.61 13.05 16.35
C PRO A 176 -6.57 11.72 17.11
N GLU A 177 -7.62 10.90 16.97
CA GLU A 177 -7.78 9.64 17.72
C GLU A 177 -7.39 8.38 16.92
N ALA A 178 -7.01 8.56 15.65
CA ALA A 178 -6.67 7.45 14.78
C ALA A 178 -5.18 7.08 14.91
N ARG A 179 -4.93 5.77 14.97
CA ARG A 179 -3.61 5.19 14.70
C ARG A 179 -3.71 4.29 13.50
N VAL A 180 -2.80 4.47 12.55
CA VAL A 180 -2.76 3.68 11.32
C VAL A 180 -1.52 2.80 11.35
N PHE A 181 -1.67 1.53 11.00
CA PHE A 181 -0.59 0.56 10.95
C PHE A 181 -0.51 -0.09 9.57
N LEU A 182 0.70 -0.40 9.15
CA LEU A 182 0.95 -1.14 7.91
C LEU A 182 0.69 -2.63 8.14
N PRO A 183 0.02 -3.33 7.21
CA PRO A 183 -0.12 -4.78 7.24
C PRO A 183 1.23 -5.48 7.03
N THR A 184 1.31 -6.78 7.27
CA THR A 184 2.38 -7.61 6.69
C THR A 184 2.21 -7.74 5.17
N ILE A 185 3.23 -8.21 4.45
CA ILE A 185 3.09 -8.44 2.99
C ILE A 185 2.11 -9.59 2.73
N GLY A 186 2.10 -10.62 3.59
CA GLY A 186 1.11 -11.68 3.52
C GLY A 186 -0.32 -11.21 3.70
N GLU A 187 -0.59 -10.31 4.64
CA GLU A 187 -1.94 -9.74 4.81
C GLU A 187 -2.39 -8.86 3.64
N ASP A 188 -1.47 -8.13 3.02
CA ASP A 188 -1.76 -7.38 1.79
C ASP A 188 -2.14 -8.36 0.66
N VAL A 189 -1.25 -9.30 0.35
CA VAL A 189 -1.39 -10.20 -0.81
C VAL A 189 -2.52 -11.22 -0.65
N LEU A 190 -2.65 -11.84 0.52
CA LEU A 190 -3.58 -12.96 0.74
C LEU A 190 -4.94 -12.49 1.24
N ASN A 191 -4.97 -11.39 1.99
CA ASN A 191 -6.17 -10.92 2.68
C ASN A 191 -6.69 -9.59 2.11
N GLY A 192 -5.97 -8.94 1.19
CA GLY A 192 -6.38 -7.68 0.59
C GLY A 192 -6.44 -6.53 1.60
N ILE A 193 -5.67 -6.61 2.69
CA ILE A 193 -5.61 -5.56 3.71
C ILE A 193 -4.52 -4.58 3.30
N ASP A 194 -4.90 -3.34 2.98
CA ASP A 194 -3.95 -2.28 2.63
C ASP A 194 -3.47 -1.51 3.87
N LEU A 195 -4.34 -1.35 4.88
CA LEU A 195 -4.06 -0.64 6.13
C LEU A 195 -4.83 -1.26 7.29
N PHE A 196 -4.28 -1.12 8.49
CA PHE A 196 -5.04 -1.25 9.73
C PHE A 196 -5.29 0.13 10.34
N TRP A 197 -6.52 0.37 10.76
CA TRP A 197 -6.95 1.57 11.46
C TRP A 197 -7.44 1.21 12.86
N VAL A 198 -6.88 1.88 13.86
CA VAL A 198 -7.28 1.76 15.26
C VAL A 198 -7.80 3.10 15.75
N GLU A 199 -9.07 3.14 16.15
CA GLU A 199 -9.72 4.31 16.73
C GLU A 199 -10.87 3.87 17.64
N ALA A 200 -11.06 4.58 18.77
CA ALA A 200 -12.04 4.23 19.80
C ALA A 200 -12.01 2.74 20.21
N GLU A 201 -10.80 2.21 20.42
CA GLU A 201 -10.50 0.79 20.75
C GLU A 201 -10.90 -0.26 19.70
N LYS A 202 -11.44 0.16 18.55
CA LYS A 202 -11.79 -0.73 17.43
C LYS A 202 -10.56 -0.95 16.56
N LEU A 203 -10.32 -2.21 16.18
CA LEU A 203 -9.38 -2.56 15.11
C LEU A 203 -10.16 -2.74 13.81
N ILE A 204 -9.74 -2.07 12.76
CA ILE A 204 -10.40 -2.02 11.47
C ILE A 204 -9.38 -2.43 10.41
N ALA A 205 -9.67 -3.49 9.65
CA ALA A 205 -8.90 -3.86 8.47
C ALA A 205 -9.49 -3.15 7.25
N VAL A 206 -8.66 -2.41 6.54
CA VAL A 206 -9.08 -1.53 5.44
C VAL A 206 -8.51 -2.07 4.13
N SER A 207 -9.40 -2.37 3.18
CA SER A 207 -9.06 -2.64 1.78
C SER A 207 -9.41 -1.42 0.94
N ILE A 208 -8.53 -1.02 0.03
CA ILE A 208 -8.60 0.23 -0.71
C ILE A 208 -8.56 -0.07 -2.21
N LYS A 209 -9.58 0.39 -2.93
CA LYS A 209 -9.68 0.19 -4.38
C LYS A 209 -9.75 1.54 -5.07
N SER A 210 -8.86 1.73 -6.04
CA SER A 210 -8.97 2.82 -7.00
C SER A 210 -10.03 2.46 -8.03
N VAL A 211 -11.12 3.22 -8.10
CA VAL A 211 -12.22 2.96 -9.04
C VAL A 211 -12.39 4.11 -10.02
N PRO A 212 -12.75 3.86 -11.29
CA PRO A 212 -13.00 4.94 -12.23
C PRO A 212 -14.05 5.93 -11.71
N LEU A 213 -13.75 7.23 -11.78
CA LEU A 213 -14.70 8.28 -11.47
C LEU A 213 -15.86 8.21 -12.46
N ASN A 214 -17.07 7.99 -11.95
CA ASN A 214 -18.29 8.12 -12.71
C ASN A 214 -19.19 9.19 -12.02
N GLN A 215 -20.12 9.79 -12.76
CA GLN A 215 -21.03 10.82 -12.21
C GLN A 215 -21.85 10.34 -10.99
N ARG A 216 -21.93 9.01 -10.78
CA ARG A 216 -22.64 8.38 -9.66
C ARG A 216 -21.76 8.21 -8.40
N MET A 217 -20.44 8.36 -8.50
CA MET A 217 -19.48 8.23 -7.39
C MET A 217 -18.49 9.40 -7.37
N PRO A 218 -18.95 10.63 -7.06
CA PRO A 218 -18.09 11.82 -7.05
C PRO A 218 -17.14 11.87 -5.83
N CYS A 219 -17.30 10.98 -4.86
CA CYS A 219 -16.59 11.00 -3.59
C CYS A 219 -16.10 9.60 -3.18
N VAL A 220 -15.23 9.57 -2.16
CA VAL A 220 -14.82 8.33 -1.50
C VAL A 220 -16.05 7.64 -0.90
N LEU A 221 -16.21 6.36 -1.20
CA LEU A 221 -17.21 5.51 -0.56
C LEU A 221 -16.50 4.51 0.34
N ALA A 222 -16.99 4.35 1.57
CA ALA A 222 -16.47 3.37 2.51
C ALA A 222 -17.63 2.66 3.20
N TRP A 223 -17.54 1.34 3.34
CA TRP A 223 -18.55 0.56 4.05
C TRP A 223 -17.96 -0.64 4.77
N TYR A 224 -18.67 -1.03 5.81
CA TYR A 224 -18.37 -2.20 6.63
C TYR A 224 -18.95 -3.47 6.00
N ILE A 225 -18.16 -4.54 5.97
CA ILE A 225 -18.62 -5.85 5.48
C ILE A 225 -19.17 -6.67 6.65
N SER A 226 -20.49 -6.62 6.83
CA SER A 226 -21.18 -7.19 8.00
C SER A 226 -21.37 -8.70 7.96
N SER A 227 -21.31 -9.32 6.79
CA SER A 227 -21.52 -10.75 6.60
C SER A 227 -20.58 -11.29 5.54
N ARG A 228 -20.36 -12.61 5.58
CA ARG A 228 -19.50 -13.27 4.60
C ARG A 228 -20.15 -13.13 3.20
N PRO A 229 -19.47 -12.52 2.22
CA PRO A 229 -19.99 -12.44 0.86
C PRO A 229 -20.14 -13.84 0.27
N GLN A 230 -21.24 -14.08 -0.46
CA GLN A 230 -21.36 -15.27 -1.29
C GLN A 230 -20.33 -15.17 -2.41
N ARG A 231 -19.54 -16.22 -2.64
CA ARG A 231 -18.49 -16.19 -3.66
C ARG A 231 -19.13 -16.07 -5.04
N ASP A 232 -18.76 -15.02 -5.78
CA ASP A 232 -19.18 -14.73 -7.15
C ASP A 232 -17.95 -14.24 -7.94
N GLU A 233 -18.04 -14.27 -9.26
CA GLU A 233 -16.99 -13.86 -10.20
C GLU A 233 -16.82 -12.34 -10.26
N SER A 234 -17.76 -11.54 -9.72
CA SER A 234 -17.59 -10.08 -9.71
C SER A 234 -16.41 -9.64 -8.83
N GLN A 235 -15.57 -8.75 -9.39
CA GLN A 235 -14.38 -8.23 -8.71
C GLN A 235 -14.69 -7.65 -7.33
N ARG A 236 -15.81 -6.91 -7.23
CA ARG A 236 -16.28 -6.33 -5.96
C ARG A 236 -16.52 -7.41 -4.90
N ILE A 237 -17.23 -8.48 -5.24
CA ILE A 237 -17.52 -9.55 -4.29
C ILE A 237 -16.25 -10.29 -3.88
N SER A 238 -15.30 -10.46 -4.81
CA SER A 238 -13.98 -11.00 -4.50
C SER A 238 -13.23 -10.12 -3.50
N ASP A 239 -13.19 -8.80 -3.72
CA ASP A 239 -12.56 -7.85 -2.80
C ASP A 239 -13.22 -7.87 -1.41
N GLU A 240 -14.56 -7.86 -1.34
CA GLU A 240 -15.32 -7.98 -0.09
C GLU A 240 -15.03 -9.32 0.63
N TYR A 241 -14.87 -10.41 -0.13
CA TYR A 241 -14.59 -11.74 0.41
C TYR A 241 -13.20 -11.80 1.06
N PHE A 242 -12.16 -11.32 0.35
CA PHE A 242 -10.79 -11.35 0.86
C PHE A 242 -10.63 -10.50 2.13
N ILE A 243 -11.16 -9.27 2.14
CA ILE A 243 -11.05 -8.42 3.33
C ILE A 243 -11.84 -9.00 4.52
N TRP A 244 -13.00 -9.61 4.27
CA TRP A 244 -13.76 -10.30 5.31
C TRP A 244 -12.96 -11.47 5.89
N GLN A 245 -12.35 -12.30 5.04
CA GLN A 245 -11.48 -13.40 5.48
C GLN A 245 -10.27 -12.88 6.27
N GLY A 246 -9.62 -11.84 5.78
CA GLY A 246 -8.52 -11.16 6.43
C GLY A 246 -8.83 -10.72 7.85
N ALA A 247 -9.98 -10.07 8.03
CA ALA A 247 -10.44 -9.65 9.34
C ALA A 247 -10.71 -10.83 10.28
N GLN A 248 -11.22 -11.97 9.77
CA GLN A 248 -11.37 -13.18 10.58
C GLN A 248 -10.00 -13.77 10.98
N THR A 249 -9.04 -13.83 10.05
CA THR A 249 -7.68 -14.31 10.32
C THR A 249 -6.99 -13.44 11.36
N CYS A 250 -7.08 -12.12 11.23
CA CYS A 250 -6.59 -11.15 12.21
C CYS A 250 -7.23 -11.37 13.59
N ARG A 251 -8.54 -11.63 13.64
CA ARG A 251 -9.23 -11.96 14.89
C ARG A 251 -8.69 -13.22 15.55
N MET A 252 -8.42 -14.27 14.77
CA MET A 252 -7.86 -15.52 15.28
C MET A 252 -6.42 -15.35 15.74
N ALA A 253 -5.60 -14.62 14.98
CA ALA A 253 -4.18 -14.43 15.26
C ALA A 253 -3.91 -13.58 16.51
N PHE A 254 -4.74 -12.54 16.73
CA PHE A 254 -4.50 -11.55 17.79
C PHE A 254 -5.54 -11.57 18.91
N GLY A 255 -6.60 -12.38 18.80
CA GLY A 255 -7.66 -12.45 19.80
C GLY A 255 -8.52 -11.18 19.91
N ARG A 256 -8.51 -10.32 18.89
CA ARG A 256 -9.24 -9.03 18.88
C ARG A 256 -10.24 -8.98 17.74
N SER A 257 -11.43 -8.46 17.99
CA SER A 257 -12.40 -8.23 16.91
C SER A 257 -11.82 -7.24 15.90
N CYS A 258 -11.78 -7.64 14.63
CA CYS A 258 -11.32 -6.81 13.52
C CYS A 258 -12.50 -6.57 12.57
N ALA A 259 -12.80 -5.31 12.28
CA ALA A 259 -13.89 -4.93 11.37
C ALA A 259 -13.37 -4.82 9.93
N PRO A 260 -13.86 -5.64 8.97
CA PRO A 260 -13.50 -5.48 7.56
C PRO A 260 -14.20 -4.27 6.93
N VAL A 261 -13.42 -3.41 6.29
CA VAL A 261 -13.89 -2.20 5.62
C VAL A 261 -13.32 -2.15 4.21
N LEU A 262 -14.20 -1.89 3.24
CA LEU A 262 -13.82 -1.63 1.87
C LEU A 262 -13.98 -0.14 1.56
N VAL A 263 -12.94 0.47 1.00
CA VAL A 263 -12.89 1.89 0.64
C VAL A 263 -12.63 2.02 -0.84
N HIS A 264 -13.57 2.63 -1.55
CA HIS A 264 -13.44 2.99 -2.95
C HIS A 264 -13.04 4.45 -3.09
N VAL A 265 -11.86 4.69 -3.67
CA VAL A 265 -11.37 6.03 -3.97
C VAL A 265 -11.54 6.30 -5.46
N PRO A 266 -12.32 7.34 -5.84
CA PRO A 266 -12.56 7.65 -7.24
C PRO A 266 -11.30 8.20 -7.91
N LYS A 267 -10.97 7.66 -9.08
CA LYS A 267 -9.85 8.07 -9.95
C LYS A 267 -10.40 8.75 -11.21
N PRO A 268 -10.10 10.05 -11.43
CA PRO A 268 -10.49 10.72 -12.67
C PRO A 268 -9.77 10.08 -13.86
N GLY A 269 -10.48 9.90 -14.99
CA GLY A 269 -9.91 9.29 -16.19
C GLY A 269 -8.67 10.06 -16.67
N GLY A 270 -7.54 9.36 -16.83
CA GLY A 270 -6.29 9.95 -17.32
C GLY A 270 -5.60 10.93 -16.36
N GLN A 271 -6.07 11.08 -15.12
CA GLN A 271 -5.50 11.98 -14.12
C GLN A 271 -5.11 11.25 -12.84
N SER A 272 -4.27 11.91 -12.05
CA SER A 272 -3.89 11.48 -10.71
C SER A 272 -5.01 11.76 -9.71
N ILE A 273 -5.08 10.95 -8.64
CA ILE A 273 -6.00 11.21 -7.52
C ILE A 273 -5.51 12.46 -6.79
N SER A 274 -6.41 13.40 -6.49
CA SER A 274 -6.02 14.56 -5.71
C SER A 274 -5.62 14.14 -4.30
N LEU A 275 -4.46 14.63 -3.87
CA LEU A 275 -3.97 14.55 -2.49
C LEU A 275 -3.86 15.96 -1.88
N SER A 276 -4.65 16.90 -2.41
CA SER A 276 -4.76 18.28 -1.94
C SER A 276 -6.13 18.45 -1.30
N HIS A 277 -6.25 18.05 -0.03
CA HIS A 277 -7.50 18.10 0.72
C HIS A 277 -7.30 18.71 2.10
N LYS A 278 -8.37 19.27 2.66
CA LYS A 278 -8.46 19.56 4.10
C LYS A 278 -8.73 18.24 4.81
N TRP A 279 -7.68 17.47 5.10
CA TRP A 279 -7.77 16.09 5.57
C TRP A 279 -8.62 15.90 6.84
N GLY A 280 -8.71 16.90 7.72
CA GLY A 280 -9.58 16.88 8.90
C GLY A 280 -11.07 17.21 8.66
N GLN A 281 -11.50 17.44 7.41
CA GLN A 281 -12.89 17.75 7.04
C GLN A 281 -13.55 16.63 6.22
N ILE A 282 -12.87 15.50 6.05
CA ILE A 282 -13.38 14.37 5.29
C ILE A 282 -14.26 13.50 6.20
N GLY A 283 -15.56 13.42 5.90
CA GLY A 283 -16.55 12.84 6.81
C GLY A 283 -16.80 11.33 6.71
N TRP A 284 -16.24 10.62 5.71
CA TRP A 284 -16.50 9.18 5.56
C TRP A 284 -16.03 8.33 6.77
N PRO A 285 -14.90 8.63 7.45
CA PRO A 285 -14.49 7.84 8.62
C PRO A 285 -15.49 7.98 9.78
N ASP A 286 -16.03 9.18 10.01
CA ASP A 286 -17.03 9.43 11.07
C ASP A 286 -18.33 8.68 10.79
N GLN A 287 -18.82 8.71 9.54
CA GLN A 287 -19.99 7.96 9.11
C GLN A 287 -19.82 6.45 9.33
N LEU A 288 -18.61 5.93 9.08
CA LEU A 288 -18.30 4.53 9.29
C LEU A 288 -18.26 4.17 10.78
N LEU A 289 -17.62 4.98 11.62
CA LEU A 289 -17.56 4.74 13.05
C LEU A 289 -18.94 4.77 13.71
N GLN A 290 -19.82 5.68 13.26
CA GLN A 290 -21.22 5.73 13.67
C GLN A 290 -21.96 4.44 13.30
N THR A 291 -21.83 3.97 12.07
CA THR A 291 -22.43 2.71 11.60
C THR A 291 -21.93 1.50 12.41
N LEU A 292 -20.63 1.45 12.72
CA LEU A 292 -20.02 0.42 13.57
C LEU A 292 -20.45 0.52 15.04
N ALA A 293 -20.92 1.68 15.51
CA ALA A 293 -21.47 1.84 16.86
C ALA A 293 -22.94 1.39 16.92
N SER A 294 -23.73 1.74 15.91
CA SER A 294 -25.16 1.39 15.83
C SER A 294 -25.41 -0.11 15.65
N SER A 295 -24.50 -0.83 14.98
CA SER A 295 -24.57 -2.30 14.82
C SER A 295 -24.39 -3.10 16.13
N ARG A 296 -24.07 -2.44 17.25
CA ARG A 296 -23.93 -3.05 18.59
C ARG A 296 -25.16 -2.91 19.49
N THR A 297 -26.24 -2.28 19.05
CA THR A 297 -27.49 -2.33 19.84
C THR A 297 -28.25 -3.60 19.45
N PRO A 298 -28.24 -4.68 20.27
CA PRO A 298 -29.28 -5.68 20.13
C PRO A 298 -30.59 -4.94 20.36
N GLY A 299 -31.44 -4.89 19.34
CA GLY A 299 -32.80 -4.41 19.50
C GLY A 299 -33.40 -5.16 20.69
N LYS A 300 -33.82 -4.41 21.71
CA LYS A 300 -34.85 -4.93 22.61
C LYS A 300 -35.98 -5.42 21.71
N PRO A 301 -36.52 -6.63 21.91
CA PRO A 301 -37.72 -7.03 21.21
C PRO A 301 -38.81 -6.02 21.60
N THR A 302 -39.22 -5.18 20.64
CA THR A 302 -40.47 -4.45 20.76
C THR A 302 -41.57 -5.48 20.61
N ALA A 303 -42.16 -5.85 21.74
CA ALA A 303 -43.44 -6.53 21.77
C ALA A 303 -44.50 -5.58 21.20
N HIS A 304 -45.11 -5.97 20.09
CA HIS A 304 -46.48 -5.62 19.73
C HIS A 304 -47.08 -6.83 19.01
#